data_AF-A0AAV1I608-F1
#
_entry.id   AF-A0AAV1I608-F1
#
_cell.length_a   1.000
_cell.length_b   1.000
_cell.length_c   1.000
_cell.angle_alpha   90.00
_cell.angle_beta   90.00
_cell.angle_gamma   90.00
#
_symmetry.space_group_name_H-M   'P 1'
#
loop_
_entity.id
_entity.type
_entity.pdbx_description
1 polymer ?
#
loop_
_entity_poly.entity_id
_entity_poly.type
_entity_poly.pdbx_seq_one_letter_code
_entity_poly.pdbx_strand_id
1 'polypeptide(L)'
;MVRNNSSGEAKNSLLQLSNWGQVSNNDRDAVDGGADGTVADESSHAAAQSIITQVNSRSDKPAVPSEYSKDDAPDSSTSWKDRLRAFFCCFAPDATEQYYRSSKAEAAVIRPPQPPTPPAYRGEPVIGPLQEQDRGKKTLVLDLDETLVHSSFKPIPNPDYIIPVEIEGKIVDVYVLKRPWLDHFMAAIAGRFEIVVFTASLSKYADPLLDLMDKANVVRWRLFREACCPYEGNYVKDLLCLGRPLQDAIIVDNSPHSYVFQPDNALPIGTFIDEPSDRELLDILPVLMQVERVPDVRAHLSTLVGDMASQALQRHSMYGAQ
;
A
#
# COMPACT_ATOMS: atom_id res chain seq x y z
N MET A 1 26.62 23.92 -56.70
CA MET A 1 26.83 25.38 -56.92
C MET A 1 26.51 26.10 -55.63
N VAL A 2 27.30 27.12 -55.24
CA VAL A 2 27.02 28.20 -54.25
C VAL A 2 26.49 27.75 -52.86
N ARG A 3 27.26 27.71 -51.75
CA ARG A 3 27.98 28.75 -50.95
C ARG A 3 27.13 29.76 -50.18
N ASN A 4 27.50 29.92 -48.89
CA ASN A 4 27.40 31.11 -48.01
C ASN A 4 26.02 31.49 -47.44
N ASN A 5 25.93 32.28 -46.34
CA ASN A 5 26.70 32.40 -45.08
C ASN A 5 25.95 33.40 -44.14
N SER A 6 26.50 33.65 -42.94
CA SER A 6 26.50 34.95 -42.22
C SER A 6 25.22 35.57 -41.63
N SER A 7 25.08 35.42 -40.30
CA SER A 7 25.15 36.48 -39.25
C SER A 7 24.22 37.71 -39.20
N GLY A 8 23.88 38.09 -37.94
CA GLY A 8 23.43 39.42 -37.52
C GLY A 8 21.95 39.48 -37.08
N GLU A 9 21.52 40.34 -36.16
CA GLU A 9 22.21 41.18 -35.16
C GLU A 9 21.16 41.67 -34.12
N ALA A 10 21.57 42.23 -32.98
CA ALA A 10 20.65 42.60 -31.90
C ALA A 10 19.83 43.89 -32.17
N LYS A 11 18.70 44.08 -31.44
CA LYS A 11 18.16 45.41 -31.10
C LYS A 11 17.16 45.44 -29.92
N ASN A 12 17.24 46.52 -29.16
CA ASN A 12 16.46 46.86 -27.96
C ASN A 12 15.05 47.38 -28.25
N SER A 13 14.16 47.26 -27.25
CA SER A 13 13.01 48.14 -26.99
C SER A 13 12.41 47.79 -25.61
N LEU A 14 12.94 48.26 -24.47
CA LEU A 14 12.65 49.57 -23.87
C LEU A 14 11.17 50.03 -23.98
N LEU A 15 10.40 49.79 -22.92
CA LEU A 15 9.43 50.75 -22.38
C LEU A 15 9.62 50.85 -20.86
N GLN A 16 9.34 52.03 -20.31
CA GLN A 16 9.83 52.51 -19.02
C GLN A 16 8.75 53.38 -18.36
N LEU A 17 8.89 53.65 -17.05
CA LEU A 17 8.19 54.69 -16.26
C LEU A 17 6.73 54.34 -15.87
N SER A 18 6.19 54.72 -14.70
CA SER A 18 6.72 55.37 -13.47
C SER A 18 5.62 55.28 -12.39
N ASN A 19 5.86 54.80 -11.15
CA ASN A 19 6.52 55.45 -10.00
C ASN A 19 5.74 56.60 -9.32
N TRP A 20 5.16 56.31 -8.14
CA TRP A 20 4.69 57.19 -7.02
C TRP A 20 4.54 56.28 -5.78
N GLY A 21 4.91 56.57 -4.52
CA GLY A 21 5.67 57.67 -3.87
C GLY A 21 5.88 57.34 -2.37
N GLN A 22 6.89 57.92 -1.69
CA GLN A 22 7.29 57.63 -0.29
C GLN A 22 6.60 58.50 0.81
N VAL A 23 7.00 58.26 2.09
CA VAL A 23 6.93 59.11 3.34
C VAL A 23 5.72 58.80 4.27
N SER A 24 5.81 58.54 5.61
CA SER A 24 6.93 58.41 6.59
C SER A 24 6.56 57.65 7.90
N ASN A 25 7.55 57.50 8.80
CA ASN A 25 7.54 57.22 10.27
C ASN A 25 6.37 57.86 11.09
N ASN A 26 6.04 57.48 12.35
CA ASN A 26 6.89 57.18 13.53
C ASN A 26 6.11 56.52 14.72
N ASP A 27 6.83 56.00 15.74
CA ASP A 27 6.39 55.72 17.16
C ASP A 27 5.25 54.70 17.44
N ARG A 28 5.04 54.11 18.64
CA ARG A 28 5.88 53.55 19.75
C ARG A 28 4.99 52.70 20.70
N ASP A 29 5.60 51.72 21.38
CA ASP A 29 5.23 51.08 22.67
C ASP A 29 3.92 50.26 22.90
N ALA A 30 4.14 49.05 23.46
CA ALA A 30 3.40 48.36 24.56
C ALA A 30 2.37 47.20 24.33
N VAL A 31 2.86 45.96 24.61
CA VAL A 31 2.31 44.91 25.53
C VAL A 31 0.84 44.41 25.39
N ASP A 32 0.61 43.17 24.93
CA ASP A 32 0.32 41.94 25.74
C ASP A 32 -0.32 40.78 24.91
N GLY A 33 -0.13 39.53 25.38
CA GLY A 33 -1.12 38.44 25.33
C GLY A 33 -1.50 37.72 24.02
N GLY A 34 -1.21 36.41 23.93
CA GLY A 34 -2.07 35.44 23.22
C GLY A 34 -1.40 34.39 22.32
N ALA A 35 -1.37 33.13 22.79
CA ALA A 35 -1.22 31.93 21.95
C ALA A 35 -2.48 31.71 21.08
N ASP A 36 -2.58 30.78 20.13
CA ASP A 36 -1.74 29.63 19.71
C ASP A 36 -1.96 29.38 18.20
N GLY A 37 -1.04 28.67 17.53
CA GLY A 37 -1.09 28.43 16.08
C GLY A 37 -0.92 26.96 15.71
N THR A 38 -2.00 26.16 15.82
CA THR A 38 -1.93 24.68 15.79
C THR A 38 -2.96 23.98 14.90
N VAL A 39 -3.64 24.68 13.97
CA VAL A 39 -4.69 24.08 13.10
C VAL A 39 -4.20 23.77 11.66
N ALA A 40 -3.09 24.35 11.22
CA ALA A 40 -2.61 24.21 9.83
C ALA A 40 -1.79 22.95 9.55
N ASP A 41 -1.22 22.31 10.59
CA ASP A 41 -0.24 21.24 10.45
C ASP A 41 -0.90 19.87 10.22
N GLU A 42 -1.90 19.52 11.05
CA GLU A 42 -2.64 18.24 10.97
C GLU A 42 -3.34 18.03 9.61
N SER A 43 -3.93 19.08 9.04
CA SER A 43 -4.56 19.04 7.71
C SER A 43 -3.54 18.64 6.63
N SER A 44 -2.32 19.19 6.70
CA SER A 44 -1.26 18.87 5.76
C SER A 44 -0.67 17.47 5.97
N HIS A 45 -0.60 17.00 7.22
CA HIS A 45 -0.14 15.65 7.54
C HIS A 45 -1.16 14.57 7.10
N ALA A 46 -2.46 14.83 7.26
CA ALA A 46 -3.52 13.94 6.76
C ALA A 46 -3.55 13.91 5.22
N ALA A 47 -3.42 15.07 4.57
CA ALA A 47 -3.28 15.16 3.12
C ALA A 47 -2.02 14.42 2.62
N ALA A 48 -0.91 14.49 3.35
CA ALA A 48 0.32 13.76 3.05
C ALA A 48 0.15 12.24 3.21
N GLN A 49 -0.34 11.76 4.36
CA GLN A 49 -0.63 10.33 4.55
C GLN A 49 -1.54 9.77 3.46
N SER A 50 -2.53 10.55 3.02
CA SER A 50 -3.41 10.18 1.91
C SER A 50 -2.68 9.89 0.60
N ILE A 51 -1.40 10.24 0.40
CA ILE A 51 -0.63 9.94 -0.82
C ILE A 51 -0.16 8.49 -0.86
N ILE A 52 0.17 7.92 0.32
CA ILE A 52 0.86 6.64 0.48
C ILE A 52 -0.09 5.56 1.01
N THR A 53 -0.98 5.90 1.94
CA THR A 53 -1.78 4.88 2.65
C THR A 53 -3.08 4.53 1.93
N GLN A 54 -3.53 3.28 2.12
CA GLN A 54 -4.94 2.89 2.06
C GLN A 54 -5.76 3.76 3.05
N VAL A 55 -6.62 4.64 2.54
CA VAL A 55 -7.40 5.57 3.38
C VAL A 55 -8.63 4.86 3.94
N ASN A 56 -8.57 4.45 5.21
CA ASN A 56 -9.70 3.81 5.90
C ASN A 56 -10.72 4.88 6.36
N SER A 57 -11.70 5.22 5.53
CA SER A 57 -12.64 6.32 5.81
C SER A 57 -13.72 5.95 6.86
N ARG A 58 -13.36 5.97 8.16
CA ARG A 58 -14.34 6.04 9.26
C ARG A 58 -14.61 7.51 9.59
N SER A 59 -15.71 8.03 9.06
CA SER A 59 -16.17 9.40 9.36
C SER A 59 -16.67 9.55 10.79
N ASP A 60 -16.40 10.71 11.37
CA ASP A 60 -16.56 11.01 12.79
C ASP A 60 -18.00 10.91 13.33
N LYS A 61 -18.10 10.54 14.61
CA LYS A 61 -19.18 10.98 15.50
C LYS A 61 -18.57 11.46 16.82
N PRO A 62 -18.90 12.68 17.29
CA PRO A 62 -18.35 13.21 18.53
C PRO A 62 -19.00 12.54 19.75
N ALA A 63 -18.16 12.06 20.66
CA ALA A 63 -18.57 11.63 22.00
C ALA A 63 -18.23 12.72 23.03
N VAL A 64 -19.17 12.98 23.95
CA VAL A 64 -19.09 13.97 25.04
C VAL A 64 -18.14 13.43 26.14
N PRO A 65 -17.32 14.27 26.80
CA PRO A 65 -16.17 13.79 27.57
C PRO A 65 -16.52 13.20 28.94
N SER A 66 -15.70 12.24 29.38
CA SER A 66 -15.59 11.79 30.77
C SER A 66 -14.11 11.79 31.19
N GLU A 67 -13.80 12.41 32.32
CA GLU A 67 -12.44 12.56 32.85
C GLU A 67 -11.89 11.28 33.52
N TYR A 68 -10.58 11.30 33.82
CA TYR A 68 -9.79 10.35 34.64
C TYR A 68 -9.53 8.95 34.02
N SER A 69 -8.31 8.39 34.03
CA SER A 69 -7.02 8.79 34.65
C SER A 69 -5.83 8.45 33.75
N LYS A 70 -4.65 9.02 34.04
CA LYS A 70 -3.37 8.50 33.56
C LYS A 70 -3.09 7.12 34.17
N ASP A 71 -2.67 6.16 33.37
CA ASP A 71 -1.32 5.59 33.35
C ASP A 71 -1.26 4.48 32.27
N ASP A 72 -0.05 4.01 31.96
CA ASP A 72 0.36 3.01 30.96
C ASP A 72 0.79 3.52 29.57
N ALA A 73 2.05 3.20 29.24
CA ALA A 73 2.65 3.42 27.93
C ALA A 73 2.25 2.29 26.95
N PRO A 74 2.15 2.56 25.63
CA PRO A 74 1.81 1.53 24.66
C PRO A 74 2.96 0.53 24.50
N ASP A 75 2.76 -0.70 25.00
CA ASP A 75 3.64 -1.83 24.76
C ASP A 75 3.63 -2.21 23.26
N SER A 76 4.81 -2.21 22.65
CA SER A 76 5.00 -2.44 21.22
C SER A 76 4.98 -3.93 20.89
N SER A 77 3.82 -4.59 21.02
CA SER A 77 3.60 -5.91 20.45
C SER A 77 2.19 -6.07 19.87
N THR A 78 2.06 -5.89 18.55
CA THR A 78 0.82 -6.22 17.83
C THR A 78 0.58 -7.71 17.98
N SER A 79 -0.46 -8.09 18.72
CA SER A 79 -0.61 -9.48 19.16
C SER A 79 -0.74 -10.43 17.96
N TRP A 80 -0.01 -11.54 17.98
CA TRP A 80 -0.17 -12.63 17.01
C TRP A 80 -1.61 -13.19 16.99
N LYS A 81 -2.40 -12.95 18.05
CA LYS A 81 -3.84 -13.21 18.10
C LYS A 81 -4.62 -12.39 17.06
N ASP A 82 -4.16 -11.19 16.74
CA ASP A 82 -4.78 -10.34 15.72
C ASP A 82 -4.31 -10.72 14.30
N ARG A 83 -3.08 -11.23 14.15
CA ARG A 83 -2.65 -11.94 12.91
C ARG A 83 -3.58 -13.13 12.64
N LEU A 84 -3.86 -13.96 13.65
CA LEU A 84 -4.80 -15.09 13.52
C LEU A 84 -6.26 -14.68 13.35
N ARG A 85 -6.70 -13.57 13.97
CA ARG A 85 -8.02 -13.01 13.67
C ARG A 85 -8.12 -12.57 12.22
N ALA A 86 -7.10 -11.94 11.64
CA ALA A 86 -7.11 -11.62 10.20
C ALA A 86 -7.26 -12.90 9.33
N PHE A 87 -6.63 -14.01 9.72
CA PHE A 87 -6.83 -15.32 9.07
C PHE A 87 -8.19 -15.99 9.35
N PHE A 88 -8.92 -15.63 10.42
CA PHE A 88 -10.18 -16.25 10.84
C PHE A 88 -11.37 -15.28 11.01
N CYS A 89 -11.31 -14.05 10.47
CA CYS A 89 -12.29 -12.98 10.72
C CYS A 89 -13.70 -13.26 10.17
N CYS A 90 -13.87 -14.40 9.52
CA CYS A 90 -15.12 -14.92 8.97
C CYS A 90 -15.68 -16.15 9.72
N PHE A 91 -15.03 -16.60 10.81
CA PHE A 91 -15.33 -17.89 11.47
C PHE A 91 -15.51 -17.85 12.99
N ALA A 92 -15.36 -16.69 13.64
CA ALA A 92 -15.70 -16.52 15.05
C ALA A 92 -17.03 -15.76 15.19
N PRO A 93 -18.10 -16.35 15.78
CA PRO A 93 -19.28 -15.59 16.16
C PRO A 93 -18.96 -14.70 17.36
N ASP A 94 -19.55 -13.50 17.41
CA ASP A 94 -19.47 -12.62 18.58
C ASP A 94 -19.99 -13.34 19.82
N ALA A 95 -19.17 -13.37 20.87
CA ALA A 95 -19.45 -14.09 22.12
C ALA A 95 -20.38 -13.30 23.06
N THR A 96 -21.47 -12.73 22.54
CA THR A 96 -22.49 -12.01 23.31
C THR A 96 -23.91 -12.22 22.76
N GLU A 97 -24.40 -13.46 22.71
CA GLU A 97 -25.79 -13.77 23.08
C GLU A 97 -25.96 -15.28 23.32
N GLN A 98 -25.98 -15.69 24.60
CA GLN A 98 -26.29 -17.05 24.99
C GLN A 98 -27.46 -17.03 25.98
N TYR A 99 -28.50 -17.84 25.68
CA TYR A 99 -29.77 -18.10 26.38
C TYR A 99 -31.04 -17.41 25.83
N TYR A 100 -31.81 -18.10 24.97
CA TYR A 100 -32.88 -19.01 25.46
C TYR A 100 -33.52 -19.91 24.37
N ARG A 101 -33.88 -21.12 24.81
CA ARG A 101 -34.95 -22.03 24.30
C ARG A 101 -34.68 -23.04 23.15
N SER A 102 -35.08 -24.28 23.48
CA SER A 102 -35.05 -25.50 22.68
C SER A 102 -36.21 -25.61 21.69
N SER A 103 -35.95 -26.08 20.46
CA SER A 103 -36.27 -27.47 20.05
C SER A 103 -36.16 -27.69 18.53
N LYS A 104 -35.61 -28.83 18.11
CA LYS A 104 -35.55 -29.36 16.71
C LYS A 104 -35.40 -28.31 15.59
N ALA A 105 -34.16 -27.99 15.24
CA ALA A 105 -33.80 -27.47 13.92
C ALA A 105 -32.61 -28.28 13.37
N GLU A 106 -32.51 -28.36 12.04
CA GLU A 106 -31.39 -29.02 11.36
C GLU A 106 -30.04 -28.41 11.76
N ALA A 107 -28.96 -29.20 11.68
CA ALA A 107 -27.62 -28.67 11.87
C ALA A 107 -27.37 -27.57 10.82
N ALA A 108 -27.39 -26.31 11.26
CA ALA A 108 -27.13 -25.17 10.41
C ALA A 108 -25.70 -25.29 9.86
N VAL A 109 -25.58 -25.71 8.60
CA VAL A 109 -24.31 -25.74 7.89
C VAL A 109 -23.87 -24.28 7.73
N ILE A 110 -22.98 -23.83 8.61
CA ILE A 110 -22.29 -22.55 8.49
C ILE A 110 -21.47 -22.63 7.20
N ARG A 111 -22.03 -22.11 6.11
CA ARG A 111 -21.30 -21.98 4.86
C ARG A 111 -20.22 -20.91 5.06
N PRO A 112 -18.99 -21.11 4.57
CA PRO A 112 -18.01 -20.03 4.52
C PRO A 112 -18.65 -18.84 3.81
N PRO A 113 -18.48 -17.60 4.30
CA PRO A 113 -18.93 -16.43 3.57
C PRO A 113 -18.21 -16.40 2.22
N GLN A 114 -18.98 -16.19 1.15
CA GLN A 114 -18.43 -16.03 -0.18
C GLN A 114 -17.83 -14.62 -0.32
N PRO A 115 -16.72 -14.45 -1.06
CA PRO A 115 -16.19 -13.13 -1.33
C PRO A 115 -17.25 -12.26 -2.04
N PRO A 116 -17.29 -10.95 -1.78
CA PRO A 116 -18.18 -10.04 -2.48
C PRO A 116 -17.89 -10.08 -3.99
N THR A 117 -18.95 -10.08 -4.80
CA THR A 117 -18.80 -10.01 -6.26
C THR A 117 -18.23 -8.64 -6.64
N PRO A 118 -17.13 -8.56 -7.41
CA PRO A 118 -16.62 -7.29 -7.91
C PRO A 118 -17.70 -6.58 -8.74
N PRO A 119 -17.74 -5.22 -8.76
CA PRO A 119 -18.52 -4.48 -9.72
C PRO A 119 -18.22 -4.96 -11.14
N ALA A 120 -19.22 -5.06 -12.00
CA ALA A 120 -19.04 -5.63 -13.34
C ALA A 120 -18.02 -4.80 -14.17
N TYR A 121 -16.79 -5.29 -14.25
CA TYR A 121 -15.74 -4.66 -15.05
C TYR A 121 -16.11 -4.74 -16.54
N ARG A 122 -16.41 -3.58 -17.14
CA ARG A 122 -16.82 -3.42 -18.54
C ARG A 122 -15.86 -2.54 -19.35
N GLY A 123 -14.68 -2.25 -18.79
CA GLY A 123 -13.61 -1.52 -19.47
C GLY A 123 -12.75 -2.43 -20.34
N GLU A 124 -11.94 -1.81 -21.20
CA GLU A 124 -10.73 -2.43 -21.72
C GLU A 124 -9.75 -2.68 -20.56
N PRO A 125 -8.94 -3.76 -20.59
CA PRO A 125 -7.95 -4.04 -19.54
C PRO A 125 -7.02 -2.86 -19.23
N VAL A 126 -6.70 -2.65 -17.95
CA VAL A 126 -5.83 -1.54 -17.50
C VAL A 126 -4.35 -1.73 -17.87
N ILE A 127 -3.96 -2.96 -18.23
CA ILE A 127 -2.64 -3.29 -18.77
C ILE A 127 -2.76 -3.77 -20.22
N GLY A 128 -1.72 -3.56 -21.00
CA GLY A 128 -1.69 -3.93 -22.42
C GLY A 128 -1.74 -5.45 -22.66
N PRO A 129 -1.82 -5.85 -23.94
CA PRO A 129 -1.82 -7.25 -24.34
C PRO A 129 -0.54 -7.96 -23.88
N LEU A 130 -0.65 -9.26 -23.61
CA LEU A 130 0.46 -10.10 -23.17
C LEU A 130 1.61 -10.06 -24.19
N GLN A 131 2.82 -9.75 -23.72
CA GLN A 131 4.01 -9.68 -24.57
C GLN A 131 4.63 -11.07 -24.78
N GLU A 132 5.33 -11.26 -25.91
CA GLU A 132 5.84 -12.58 -26.30
C GLU A 132 6.81 -13.17 -25.28
N GLN A 133 7.70 -12.36 -24.69
CA GLN A 133 8.64 -12.83 -23.67
C GLN A 133 7.99 -13.23 -22.35
N ASP A 134 6.70 -12.91 -22.15
CA ASP A 134 5.92 -13.23 -20.95
C ASP A 134 4.89 -14.35 -21.20
N ARG A 135 4.84 -14.90 -22.42
CA ARG A 135 3.99 -16.05 -22.78
C ARG A 135 4.27 -17.25 -21.87
N GLY A 136 3.22 -17.74 -21.19
CA GLY A 136 3.27 -18.91 -20.32
C GLY A 136 3.80 -18.64 -18.90
N LYS A 137 4.13 -17.38 -18.57
CA LYS A 137 4.36 -16.97 -17.18
C LYS A 137 3.05 -16.72 -16.46
N LYS A 138 3.08 -16.79 -15.14
CA LYS A 138 2.02 -16.30 -14.26
C LYS A 138 2.17 -14.78 -14.10
N THR A 139 1.06 -14.06 -13.97
CA THR A 139 1.06 -12.64 -13.61
C THR A 139 1.18 -12.53 -12.09
N LEU A 140 2.25 -11.90 -11.61
CA LEU A 140 2.50 -11.68 -10.19
C LEU A 140 2.28 -10.21 -9.86
N VAL A 141 1.16 -9.93 -9.20
CA VAL A 141 0.80 -8.62 -8.67
C VAL A 141 1.46 -8.44 -7.31
N LEU A 142 2.25 -7.39 -7.17
CA LEU A 142 2.91 -6.99 -5.94
C LEU A 142 2.32 -5.66 -5.48
N ASP A 143 1.90 -5.60 -4.23
CA ASP A 143 1.75 -4.34 -3.53
C ASP A 143 3.13 -3.68 -3.26
N LEU A 144 3.15 -2.41 -2.85
CA LEU A 144 4.37 -1.63 -2.65
C LEU A 144 4.59 -1.30 -1.18
N ASP A 145 3.72 -0.47 -0.62
CA ASP A 145 3.83 0.12 0.71
C ASP A 145 3.41 -0.89 1.78
N GLU A 146 4.15 -0.98 2.87
CA GLU A 146 4.06 -2.04 3.89
C GLU A 146 4.28 -3.49 3.37
N THR A 147 4.48 -3.69 2.06
CA THR A 147 4.70 -5.00 1.42
C THR A 147 6.15 -5.19 0.97
N LEU A 148 6.68 -4.30 0.13
CA LEU A 148 8.06 -4.29 -0.38
C LEU A 148 8.94 -3.22 0.30
N VAL A 149 8.33 -2.13 0.72
CA VAL A 149 8.95 -0.97 1.38
C VAL A 149 8.08 -0.50 2.54
N HIS A 150 8.59 0.40 3.37
CA HIS A 150 7.77 1.22 4.26
C HIS A 150 8.18 2.69 4.12
N SER A 151 7.23 3.61 4.21
CA SER A 151 7.44 5.02 3.92
C SER A 151 6.86 5.95 4.98
N SER A 152 7.64 6.96 5.35
CA SER A 152 7.34 7.92 6.40
C SER A 152 7.53 9.35 5.92
N PHE A 153 6.61 10.25 6.30
CA PHE A 153 6.78 11.70 6.16
C PHE A 153 7.64 12.32 7.28
N LYS A 154 7.88 11.57 8.36
CA LYS A 154 8.81 11.94 9.41
C LYS A 154 10.20 11.42 9.04
N PRO A 155 11.28 12.21 9.22
CA PRO A 155 12.65 11.75 8.99
C PRO A 155 12.96 10.51 9.83
N ILE A 156 13.55 9.50 9.19
CA ILE A 156 13.98 8.24 9.83
C ILE A 156 15.50 8.10 9.77
N PRO A 157 16.14 7.33 10.68
CA PRO A 157 17.56 7.03 10.58
C PRO A 157 17.85 6.17 9.34
N ASN A 158 18.89 6.55 8.57
CA ASN A 158 19.44 5.76 7.46
C ASN A 158 18.39 5.25 6.44
N PRO A 159 17.57 6.12 5.81
CA PRO A 159 16.63 5.70 4.78
C PRO A 159 17.38 5.13 3.55
N ASP A 160 16.78 4.14 2.89
CA ASP A 160 17.28 3.63 1.60
C ASP A 160 17.04 4.62 0.46
N TYR A 161 15.89 5.30 0.49
CA TYR A 161 15.52 6.34 -0.49
C TYR A 161 14.86 7.55 0.19
N ILE A 162 15.01 8.72 -0.43
CA ILE A 162 14.27 9.93 -0.08
C ILE A 162 13.59 10.41 -1.37
N ILE A 163 12.26 10.49 -1.36
CA ILE A 163 11.43 10.82 -2.51
C ILE A 163 10.79 12.20 -2.26
N PRO A 164 11.18 13.26 -2.98
CA PRO A 164 10.52 14.57 -2.87
C PRO A 164 9.17 14.53 -3.59
N VAL A 165 8.08 14.77 -2.85
CA VAL A 165 6.71 14.71 -3.38
C VAL A 165 6.03 16.07 -3.23
N GLU A 166 5.35 16.53 -4.29
CA GLU A 166 4.55 17.76 -4.22
C GLU A 166 3.18 17.51 -3.56
N ILE A 167 2.88 18.29 -2.53
CA ILE A 167 1.66 18.26 -1.72
C ILE A 167 1.17 19.69 -1.58
N GLU A 168 0.03 20.04 -2.16
CA GLU A 168 -0.57 21.38 -2.07
C GLU A 168 0.40 22.53 -2.44
N GLY A 169 1.26 22.31 -3.46
CA GLY A 169 2.27 23.28 -3.91
C GLY A 169 3.53 23.35 -3.04
N LYS A 170 3.68 22.48 -2.04
CA LYS A 170 4.90 22.33 -1.24
C LYS A 170 5.59 21.01 -1.56
N ILE A 171 6.92 21.00 -1.64
CA ILE A 171 7.69 19.76 -1.72
C ILE A 171 7.89 19.24 -0.30
N VAL A 172 7.56 17.97 -0.07
CA VAL A 172 7.75 17.25 1.20
C VAL A 172 8.54 15.98 0.90
N ASP A 173 9.59 15.73 1.69
CA ASP A 173 10.40 14.52 1.56
C ASP A 173 9.71 13.32 2.21
N VAL A 174 9.60 12.23 1.44
CA VAL A 174 9.17 10.92 1.91
C VAL A 174 10.41 10.04 2.12
N TYR A 175 10.57 9.51 3.33
CA TYR A 175 11.69 8.67 3.72
C TYR A 175 11.28 7.20 3.62
N VAL A 176 12.04 6.40 2.87
CA VAL A 176 11.66 5.03 2.51
C VAL A 176 12.69 4.03 3.03
N LEU A 177 12.22 2.98 3.70
CA LEU A 177 12.99 1.77 4.02
C LEU A 177 12.62 0.65 3.05
N LYS A 178 13.63 -0.08 2.59
CA LYS A 178 13.41 -1.35 1.87
C LYS A 178 13.13 -2.44 2.88
N ARG A 179 12.16 -3.30 2.58
CA ARG A 179 12.00 -4.55 3.32
C ARG A 179 13.25 -5.42 3.13
N PRO A 180 13.77 -6.04 4.20
CA PRO A 180 14.85 -7.02 4.08
C PRO A 180 14.57 -8.05 2.97
N TRP A 181 15.63 -8.49 2.29
CA TRP A 181 15.58 -9.43 1.16
C TRP A 181 14.94 -8.93 -0.14
N LEU A 182 14.42 -7.69 -0.22
CA LEU A 182 13.78 -7.15 -1.42
C LEU A 182 14.59 -7.34 -2.72
N ASP A 183 15.89 -7.01 -2.74
CA ASP A 183 16.71 -7.16 -3.95
C ASP A 183 16.84 -8.64 -4.38
N HIS A 184 16.94 -9.55 -3.40
CA HIS A 184 17.01 -10.98 -3.64
C HIS A 184 15.66 -11.54 -4.12
N PHE A 185 14.56 -11.07 -3.54
CA PHE A 185 13.19 -11.38 -3.95
C PHE A 185 12.97 -10.99 -5.41
N MET A 186 13.20 -9.72 -5.75
CA MET A 186 13.04 -9.19 -7.10
C MET A 186 13.90 -9.95 -8.13
N ALA A 187 15.16 -10.25 -7.78
CA ALA A 187 16.04 -11.05 -8.64
C ALA A 187 15.58 -12.52 -8.80
N ALA A 188 14.96 -13.11 -7.77
CA ALA A 188 14.48 -14.49 -7.82
C ALA A 188 13.20 -14.66 -8.65
N ILE A 189 12.29 -13.68 -8.63
CA ILE A 189 11.07 -13.66 -9.46
C ILE A 189 11.31 -13.14 -10.89
N ALA A 190 12.41 -12.42 -11.12
CA ALA A 190 12.78 -11.87 -12.43
C ALA A 190 12.77 -12.95 -13.52
N GLY A 191 12.09 -12.67 -14.63
CA GLY A 191 12.00 -13.57 -15.78
C GLY A 191 11.09 -14.79 -15.60
N ARG A 192 10.61 -15.10 -14.37
CA ARG A 192 9.66 -16.19 -14.10
C ARG A 192 8.20 -15.75 -14.16
N PHE A 193 7.94 -14.50 -13.79
CA PHE A 193 6.60 -13.91 -13.72
C PHE A 193 6.47 -12.70 -14.66
N GLU A 194 5.25 -12.41 -15.11
CA GLU A 194 4.87 -11.08 -15.58
C GLU A 194 4.60 -10.24 -14.33
N ILE A 195 5.57 -9.41 -13.92
CA ILE A 195 5.50 -8.66 -12.66
C ILE A 195 4.68 -7.37 -12.86
N VAL A 196 3.65 -7.20 -12.06
CA VAL A 196 2.81 -5.99 -11.99
C VAL A 196 2.98 -5.40 -10.59
N VAL A 197 3.42 -4.16 -10.47
CA VAL A 197 3.27 -3.44 -9.19
C VAL A 197 1.90 -2.77 -9.21
N PHE A 198 1.06 -3.07 -8.23
CA PHE A 198 -0.27 -2.48 -8.09
C PHE A 198 -0.41 -1.97 -6.66
N THR A 199 -0.30 -0.66 -6.48
CA THR A 199 -0.37 0.02 -5.18
C THR A 199 -1.59 0.92 -5.09
N ALA A 200 -2.10 1.11 -3.87
CA ALA A 200 -3.10 2.15 -3.58
C ALA A 200 -2.47 3.53 -3.36
N SER A 201 -1.15 3.67 -3.49
CA SER A 201 -0.44 4.95 -3.53
C SER A 201 -0.68 5.73 -4.83
N LEU A 202 -0.47 7.05 -4.78
CA LEU A 202 -0.48 7.90 -5.96
C LEU A 202 0.83 7.78 -6.76
N SER A 203 0.74 7.86 -8.08
CA SER A 203 1.87 7.80 -9.02
C SER A 203 3.01 8.77 -8.69
N LYS A 204 2.67 10.01 -8.28
CA LYS A 204 3.66 11.05 -7.91
C LYS A 204 4.66 10.68 -6.81
N TYR A 205 4.39 9.61 -6.06
CA TYR A 205 5.31 9.03 -5.07
C TYR A 205 5.81 7.66 -5.52
N ALA A 206 4.91 6.76 -5.93
CA ALA A 206 5.25 5.38 -6.23
C ALA A 206 6.10 5.21 -7.50
N ASP A 207 5.87 6.04 -8.53
CA ASP A 207 6.59 5.97 -9.81
C ASP A 207 8.08 6.35 -9.68
N PRO A 208 8.47 7.50 -9.07
CA PRO A 208 9.89 7.81 -8.84
C PRO A 208 10.57 6.85 -7.85
N LEU A 209 9.83 6.27 -6.89
CA LEU A 209 10.37 5.20 -6.05
C LEU A 209 10.69 3.94 -6.86
N LEU A 210 9.78 3.53 -7.75
CA LEU A 210 9.98 2.37 -8.62
C LEU A 210 11.15 2.56 -9.59
N ASP A 211 11.43 3.78 -10.05
CA ASP A 211 12.62 4.09 -10.87
C ASP A 211 13.95 3.89 -10.11
N LEU A 212 13.96 4.18 -8.80
CA LEU A 212 15.14 3.96 -7.95
C LEU A 212 15.28 2.50 -7.50
N MET A 213 14.15 1.81 -7.31
CA MET A 213 14.08 0.45 -6.78
C MET A 213 14.30 -0.63 -7.86
N ASP A 214 13.58 -0.55 -8.99
CA ASP A 214 13.64 -1.56 -10.06
C ASP A 214 14.77 -1.30 -11.07
N LYS A 215 16.01 -1.34 -10.57
CA LYS A 215 17.23 -1.12 -11.38
C LYS A 215 17.41 -2.12 -12.52
N ALA A 216 16.75 -3.28 -12.45
CA ALA A 216 16.81 -4.33 -13.46
C ALA A 216 15.61 -4.30 -14.44
N ASN A 217 14.68 -3.36 -14.29
CA ASN A 217 13.47 -3.20 -15.12
C ASN A 217 12.68 -4.53 -15.21
N VAL A 218 12.47 -5.20 -14.08
CA VAL A 218 11.75 -6.47 -13.97
C VAL A 218 10.23 -6.27 -13.99
N VAL A 219 9.75 -5.15 -13.47
CA VAL A 219 8.34 -4.75 -13.43
C VAL A 219 7.87 -4.42 -14.86
N ARG A 220 6.79 -5.07 -15.30
CA ARG A 220 6.19 -4.88 -16.63
C ARG A 220 5.14 -3.78 -16.63
N TRP A 221 4.39 -3.66 -15.54
CA TRP A 221 3.29 -2.71 -15.40
C TRP A 221 3.29 -2.07 -14.01
N ARG A 222 3.04 -0.76 -13.96
CA ARG A 222 2.87 0.01 -12.72
C ARG A 222 1.42 0.51 -12.70
N LEU A 223 0.67 0.07 -11.70
CA LEU A 223 -0.71 0.45 -11.46
C LEU A 223 -0.78 1.16 -10.10
N PHE A 224 -1.45 2.29 -10.10
CA PHE A 224 -1.56 3.19 -8.95
C PHE A 224 -3.03 3.27 -8.50
N ARG A 225 -3.31 4.11 -7.50
CA ARG A 225 -4.65 4.31 -6.94
C ARG A 225 -5.78 4.43 -7.96
N GLU A 226 -5.53 5.12 -9.07
CA GLU A 226 -6.53 5.39 -10.11
C GLU A 226 -7.02 4.11 -10.81
N ALA A 227 -6.26 3.00 -10.72
CA ALA A 227 -6.64 1.68 -11.21
C ALA A 227 -7.38 0.83 -10.15
N CYS A 228 -7.34 1.22 -8.86
CA CYS A 228 -8.08 0.53 -7.81
C CYS A 228 -9.60 0.78 -7.91
N CYS A 229 -10.38 -0.20 -7.49
CA CYS A 229 -11.82 -0.10 -7.31
C CYS A 229 -12.14 0.43 -5.90
N PRO A 230 -12.77 1.61 -5.74
CA PRO A 230 -13.25 2.07 -4.44
C PRO A 230 -14.44 1.21 -3.98
N TYR A 231 -14.29 0.49 -2.88
CA TYR A 231 -15.31 -0.41 -2.33
C TYR A 231 -15.31 -0.35 -0.80
N GLU A 232 -16.46 -0.10 -0.19
CA GLU A 232 -16.64 -0.01 1.28
C GLU A 232 -15.56 0.85 2.00
N GLY A 233 -15.19 1.99 1.40
CA GLY A 233 -14.19 2.91 1.95
C GLY A 233 -12.74 2.42 1.86
N ASN A 234 -12.45 1.40 1.05
CA ASN A 234 -11.12 0.84 0.80
C ASN A 234 -10.79 0.91 -0.71
N TYR A 235 -9.49 0.87 -1.08
CA TYR A 235 -9.06 0.70 -2.46
C TYR A 235 -8.77 -0.78 -2.75
N VAL A 236 -9.68 -1.44 -3.47
CA VAL A 236 -9.58 -2.86 -3.81
C VAL A 236 -8.93 -3.04 -5.19
N LYS A 237 -7.99 -3.97 -5.28
CA LYS A 237 -7.22 -4.31 -6.48
C LYS A 237 -7.94 -5.45 -7.23
N ASP A 238 -9.03 -5.10 -7.94
CA ASP A 238 -9.81 -6.06 -8.72
C ASP A 238 -8.95 -6.69 -9.83
N LEU A 239 -8.54 -7.94 -9.66
CA LEU A 239 -7.63 -8.63 -10.59
C LEU A 239 -8.26 -8.86 -11.98
N LEU A 240 -9.59 -8.76 -12.12
CA LEU A 240 -10.26 -8.84 -13.42
C LEU A 240 -9.87 -7.67 -14.35
N CYS A 241 -9.49 -6.51 -13.79
CA CYS A 241 -9.11 -5.34 -14.58
C CYS A 241 -7.83 -5.56 -15.40
N LEU A 242 -7.01 -6.55 -15.04
CA LEU A 242 -5.73 -6.87 -15.70
C LEU A 242 -5.91 -7.54 -17.07
N GLY A 243 -7.10 -8.07 -17.39
CA GLY A 243 -7.30 -8.87 -18.60
C GLY A 243 -6.39 -10.11 -18.65
N ARG A 244 -6.05 -10.68 -17.48
CA ARG A 244 -5.28 -11.91 -17.32
C ARG A 244 -6.18 -13.00 -16.72
N PRO A 245 -6.02 -14.29 -17.08
CA PRO A 245 -6.81 -15.36 -16.48
C PRO A 245 -6.56 -15.46 -14.98
N LEU A 246 -7.61 -15.50 -14.14
CA LEU A 246 -7.44 -15.62 -12.68
C LEU A 246 -6.75 -16.93 -12.26
N GLN A 247 -6.83 -18.00 -13.05
CA GLN A 247 -6.04 -19.22 -12.82
C GLN A 247 -4.51 -19.00 -12.94
N ASP A 248 -4.09 -17.88 -13.56
CA ASP A 248 -2.71 -17.53 -13.86
C ASP A 248 -2.23 -16.26 -13.12
N ALA A 249 -3.08 -15.65 -12.27
CA ALA A 249 -2.79 -14.40 -11.55
C ALA A 249 -2.60 -14.63 -10.05
N ILE A 250 -1.58 -14.03 -9.45
CA ILE A 250 -1.27 -14.09 -8.01
C ILE A 250 -1.17 -12.67 -7.48
N ILE A 251 -1.69 -12.38 -6.28
CA ILE A 251 -1.47 -11.11 -5.58
C ILE A 251 -0.75 -11.31 -4.25
N VAL A 252 0.35 -10.58 -4.04
CA VAL A 252 1.06 -10.47 -2.76
C VAL A 252 0.81 -9.07 -2.21
N ASP A 253 0.17 -9.00 -1.05
CA ASP A 253 -0.34 -7.77 -0.44
C ASP A 253 -0.52 -8.01 1.06
N ASN A 254 -0.27 -6.99 1.89
CA ASN A 254 -0.38 -7.09 3.34
C ASN A 254 -1.81 -6.85 3.86
N SER A 255 -2.71 -6.32 3.03
CA SER A 255 -4.07 -5.92 3.41
C SER A 255 -5.12 -6.85 2.81
N PRO A 256 -5.84 -7.65 3.63
CA PRO A 256 -6.96 -8.48 3.18
C PRO A 256 -8.09 -7.71 2.45
N HIS A 257 -8.22 -6.41 2.71
CA HIS A 257 -9.17 -5.57 1.99
C HIS A 257 -8.75 -5.35 0.53
N SER A 258 -7.45 -5.26 0.23
CA SER A 258 -6.95 -5.00 -1.13
C SER A 258 -7.30 -6.11 -2.12
N TYR A 259 -7.46 -7.36 -1.68
CA TYR A 259 -7.80 -8.50 -2.54
C TYR A 259 -9.16 -9.15 -2.23
N VAL A 260 -10.07 -8.42 -1.58
CA VAL A 260 -11.35 -8.97 -1.09
C VAL A 260 -12.25 -9.60 -2.17
N PHE A 261 -12.12 -9.17 -3.43
CA PHE A 261 -12.85 -9.76 -4.58
C PHE A 261 -12.24 -11.08 -5.10
N GLN A 262 -10.96 -11.34 -4.84
CA GLN A 262 -10.25 -12.54 -5.31
C GLN A 262 -9.32 -13.13 -4.22
N PRO A 263 -9.84 -13.52 -3.04
CA PRO A 263 -9.01 -14.03 -1.94
C PRO A 263 -8.26 -15.33 -2.29
N ASP A 264 -8.83 -16.18 -3.15
CA ASP A 264 -8.18 -17.42 -3.60
C ASP A 264 -6.92 -17.17 -4.47
N ASN A 265 -6.75 -15.95 -4.97
CA ASN A 265 -5.59 -15.51 -5.73
C ASN A 265 -4.49 -14.91 -4.85
N ALA A 266 -4.74 -14.72 -3.55
CA ALA A 266 -3.83 -14.04 -2.65
C ALA A 266 -2.78 -14.99 -2.05
N LEU A 267 -1.55 -14.49 -1.94
CA LEU A 267 -0.51 -14.98 -1.07
C LEU A 267 -0.26 -13.88 -0.01
N PRO A 268 -0.94 -13.95 1.15
CA PRO A 268 -0.84 -12.92 2.18
C PRO A 268 0.58 -12.79 2.71
N ILE A 269 0.98 -11.56 3.03
CA ILE A 269 2.25 -11.24 3.68
C ILE A 269 2.01 -10.31 4.88
N GLY A 270 2.88 -10.33 5.89
CA GLY A 270 2.80 -9.41 7.02
C GLY A 270 3.20 -7.98 6.63
N THR A 271 2.53 -6.99 7.23
CA THR A 271 2.92 -5.58 7.21
C THR A 271 4.37 -5.40 7.68
N PHE A 272 5.20 -4.83 6.82
CA PHE A 272 6.55 -4.36 7.14
C PHE A 272 6.53 -2.88 7.52
N ILE A 273 7.34 -2.50 8.52
CA ILE A 273 7.52 -1.13 8.98
C ILE A 273 9.03 -0.82 9.02
N ASP A 274 9.75 -1.38 10.00
CA ASP A 274 11.17 -1.08 10.21
C ASP A 274 12.01 -2.28 10.72
N GLU A 275 11.39 -3.44 10.93
CA GLU A 275 12.03 -4.63 11.52
C GLU A 275 13.18 -5.20 10.63
N PRO A 276 14.46 -5.03 11.00
CA PRO A 276 15.59 -5.43 10.15
C PRO A 276 15.78 -6.95 10.06
N SER A 277 15.17 -7.71 10.98
CA SER A 277 15.18 -9.18 10.98
C SER A 277 14.01 -9.81 10.22
N ASP A 278 13.16 -9.01 9.55
CA ASP A 278 12.11 -9.53 8.67
C ASP A 278 12.68 -10.47 7.60
N ARG A 279 11.91 -11.52 7.30
CA ARG A 279 12.24 -12.54 6.31
C ARG A 279 11.06 -12.91 5.43
N GLU A 280 9.93 -12.22 5.50
CA GLU A 280 8.71 -12.73 4.90
C GLU A 280 8.81 -12.78 3.36
N LEU A 281 9.49 -11.80 2.73
CA LEU A 281 9.82 -11.88 1.30
C LEU A 281 10.66 -13.11 0.93
N LEU A 282 11.62 -13.50 1.76
CA LEU A 282 12.43 -14.71 1.55
C LEU A 282 11.59 -15.98 1.77
N ASP A 283 10.70 -15.96 2.76
CA ASP A 283 9.90 -17.11 3.17
C ASP A 283 8.69 -17.38 2.23
N ILE A 284 8.21 -16.38 1.48
CA ILE A 284 7.19 -16.59 0.42
C ILE A 284 7.76 -17.08 -0.93
N LEU A 285 9.07 -16.90 -1.20
CA LEU A 285 9.68 -17.34 -2.46
C LEU A 285 9.44 -18.82 -2.77
N PRO A 286 9.62 -19.78 -1.82
CA PRO A 286 9.35 -21.20 -2.08
C PRO A 286 7.92 -21.47 -2.54
N VAL A 287 6.92 -20.73 -2.04
CA VAL A 287 5.52 -20.85 -2.46
C VAL A 287 5.34 -20.35 -3.88
N LEU A 288 5.88 -19.16 -4.21
CA LEU A 288 5.86 -18.63 -5.57
C LEU A 288 6.51 -19.59 -6.58
N MET A 289 7.67 -20.19 -6.23
CA MET A 289 8.34 -21.17 -7.09
C MET A 289 7.53 -22.46 -7.29
N GLN A 290 6.73 -22.88 -6.30
CA GLN A 290 5.84 -24.04 -6.44
C GLN A 290 4.65 -23.76 -7.37
N VAL A 291 4.07 -22.56 -7.31
CA VAL A 291 2.91 -22.17 -8.15
C VAL A 291 3.29 -21.60 -9.53
N GLU A 292 4.59 -21.41 -9.84
CA GLU A 292 5.08 -20.93 -11.14
C GLU A 292 4.48 -21.71 -12.33
N ARG A 293 4.26 -23.03 -12.19
CA ARG A 293 3.94 -23.94 -13.31
C ARG A 293 2.67 -24.76 -13.14
N VAL A 294 1.88 -24.50 -12.10
CA VAL A 294 0.62 -25.22 -11.87
C VAL A 294 -0.47 -24.78 -12.85
N PRO A 295 -1.46 -25.60 -13.20
CA PRO A 295 -2.52 -25.21 -14.13
C PRO A 295 -3.42 -24.09 -13.60
N ASP A 296 -3.70 -24.07 -12.30
CA ASP A 296 -4.49 -23.04 -11.62
C ASP A 296 -3.86 -22.74 -10.26
N VAL A 297 -3.42 -21.51 -10.03
CA VAL A 297 -2.72 -21.12 -8.80
C VAL A 297 -3.64 -21.18 -7.57
N ARG A 298 -4.94 -20.95 -7.74
CA ARG A 298 -5.93 -20.81 -6.66
C ARG A 298 -6.13 -22.11 -5.88
N ALA A 299 -6.08 -23.23 -6.60
CA ALA A 299 -6.16 -24.58 -6.04
C ALA A 299 -4.96 -24.93 -5.12
N HIS A 300 -3.83 -24.24 -5.30
CA HIS A 300 -2.59 -24.51 -4.54
C HIS A 300 -2.31 -23.45 -3.48
N LEU A 301 -2.54 -22.17 -3.75
CA LEU A 301 -2.34 -21.08 -2.78
C LEU A 301 -3.16 -21.31 -1.50
N SER A 302 -4.45 -21.64 -1.63
CA SER A 302 -5.34 -21.96 -0.51
C SER A 302 -4.80 -23.07 0.41
N THR A 303 -4.16 -24.11 -0.15
CA THR A 303 -3.53 -25.19 0.63
C THR A 303 -2.23 -24.73 1.28
N LEU A 304 -1.34 -24.10 0.51
CA LEU A 304 0.00 -23.71 0.95
C LEU A 304 -0.05 -22.61 2.04
N VAL A 305 -0.98 -21.66 1.94
CA VAL A 305 -1.21 -20.63 2.97
C VAL A 305 -1.72 -21.25 4.27
N GLY A 306 -2.61 -22.26 4.19
CA GLY A 306 -3.07 -23.02 5.36
C GLY A 306 -1.93 -23.79 6.07
N ASP A 307 -1.04 -24.39 5.29
CA ASP A 307 0.16 -25.08 5.82
C ASP A 307 1.15 -24.09 6.45
N MET A 308 1.39 -22.93 5.83
CA MET A 308 2.25 -21.88 6.41
C MET A 308 1.72 -21.36 7.75
N ALA A 309 0.43 -21.05 7.84
CA ALA A 309 -0.21 -20.62 9.08
C ALA A 309 -0.10 -21.69 10.18
N SER A 310 -0.30 -22.96 9.81
CA SER A 310 -0.17 -24.10 10.72
C SER A 310 1.26 -24.28 11.25
N GLN A 311 2.28 -24.09 10.39
CA GLN A 311 3.69 -24.16 10.79
C GLN A 311 4.12 -22.98 11.68
N ALA A 312 3.63 -21.77 11.40
CA ALA A 312 3.88 -20.60 12.24
C ALA A 312 3.32 -20.80 13.67
N LEU A 313 2.08 -21.29 13.78
CA LEU A 313 1.44 -21.68 15.05
C LEU A 313 2.28 -22.70 15.85
N GLN A 314 2.74 -23.77 15.18
CA GLN A 314 3.55 -24.81 15.81
C GLN A 314 4.90 -24.29 16.34
N ARG A 315 5.57 -23.40 15.59
CA ARG A 315 6.83 -22.76 16.03
C ARG A 315 6.61 -21.93 17.30
N HIS A 316 5.57 -21.10 17.35
CA HIS A 316 5.27 -20.30 18.55
C HIS A 316 4.89 -21.16 19.78
N SER A 317 4.17 -22.27 19.58
CA SER A 317 3.83 -23.19 20.67
C SER A 317 5.04 -23.88 21.32
N MET A 318 6.20 -23.93 20.65
CA MET A 318 7.45 -24.48 21.23
C MET A 318 8.25 -23.44 22.03
N TYR A 319 8.14 -22.15 21.70
CA TYR A 319 8.88 -21.08 22.39
C TYR A 319 8.09 -20.39 23.52
N GLY A 320 6.76 -20.54 23.57
CA GLY A 320 5.91 -20.00 24.65
C GLY A 320 5.79 -20.88 25.90
N ALA A 321 6.71 -21.83 26.12
CA ALA A 321 6.62 -22.85 27.16
C ALA A 321 7.88 -22.93 28.06
N GLN A 322 8.63 -21.81 28.17
CA GLN A 322 9.77 -21.63 29.07
C GLN A 322 9.54 -20.44 30.00
#